data_AF-A0A4Q7NL09-F1
#
_entry.id   AF-A0A4Q7NL09-F1
#
_cell.length_a   1.000
_cell.length_b   1.000
_cell.length_c   1.000
_cell.angle_alpha   90.00
_cell.angle_beta   90.00
_cell.angle_gamma   90.00
#
_symmetry.space_group_name_H-M   'P 1'
#
loop_
_entity.id
_entity.type
_entity.pdbx_description
1 polymer ?
#
loop_
_entity_poly.entity_id
_entity_poly.type
_entity_poly.pdbx_seq_one_letter_code
_entity_poly.pdbx_strand_id
1 'polypeptide(L)'
;MREHPLLPLTPEPASDDASLEDFRISQPLEILTLLGRMAEQSEIVALVAADGESCLSAIAGVDRGRRLLWLFGTRGDARLEHLLASPWKVAVGYLDHVKIQFRVHNLQWLPGADGGRLACLLPLELYRFQRRSYFRVRPAVHPAPVVRARRGQADPPVELEVIDISMTGVGLLLPSGSLPFPVGTPLPRATLVLGPAIRLRVDLKVMHVTPRRAPEQGHHMGCTLDGLDEDGLRALQHFISQAQLRQSGSS
;
A
#
# COMPACT_ATOMS: atom_id res chain seq x y z
N MET A 1 -7.47 -15.17 -9.57
CA MET A 1 -6.14 -14.62 -9.29
C MET A 1 -6.30 -13.11 -9.14
N ARG A 2 -6.49 -12.63 -7.91
CA ARG A 2 -6.64 -11.19 -7.65
C ARG A 2 -5.24 -10.62 -7.46
N GLU A 3 -4.64 -10.12 -8.53
CA GLU A 3 -3.47 -9.24 -8.35
C GLU A 3 -3.96 -7.97 -7.64
N HIS A 4 -3.38 -7.62 -6.49
CA HIS A 4 -3.66 -6.37 -5.79
C HIS A 4 -2.87 -5.23 -6.49
N PRO A 5 -3.47 -4.45 -7.41
CA PRO A 5 -2.72 -3.83 -8.52
C PRO A 5 -1.87 -2.59 -8.19
N LEU A 6 -1.68 -2.22 -6.92
CA LEU A 6 -1.11 -0.92 -6.56
C LEU A 6 -0.08 -0.96 -5.43
N LEU A 7 0.29 -2.15 -4.94
CA LEU A 7 1.08 -2.26 -3.72
C LEU A 7 2.42 -2.97 -4.02
N PRO A 8 3.57 -2.30 -3.83
CA PRO A 8 4.86 -2.87 -4.17
C PRO A 8 5.18 -4.07 -3.26
N LEU A 9 5.48 -5.22 -3.85
CA LEU A 9 5.91 -6.43 -3.15
C LEU A 9 7.43 -6.44 -2.86
N THR A 10 8.08 -5.28 -2.89
CA THR A 10 9.48 -5.14 -2.50
C THR A 10 9.60 -5.02 -0.99
N PRO A 11 10.68 -5.51 -0.35
CA PRO A 11 10.88 -5.34 1.08
C PRO A 11 10.99 -3.86 1.44
N GLU A 12 10.46 -3.44 2.59
CA GLU A 12 10.87 -2.17 3.17
C GLU A 12 12.33 -2.29 3.61
N PRO A 13 13.19 -1.32 3.25
CA PRO A 13 14.58 -1.33 3.67
C PRO A 13 14.65 -1.25 5.20
N ALA A 14 15.58 -1.99 5.79
CA ALA A 14 15.94 -1.87 7.20
C ALA A 14 16.79 -0.61 7.45
N SER A 15 16.29 0.57 7.06
CA SER A 15 16.94 1.83 7.37
C SER A 15 16.61 2.21 8.81
N ASP A 16 17.62 2.13 9.69
CA ASP A 16 17.59 2.26 11.15
C ASP A 16 16.62 1.31 11.85
N ASP A 17 17.16 0.33 12.60
CA ASP A 17 16.41 -0.66 13.40
C ASP A 17 15.32 -0.02 14.28
N ALA A 18 15.56 1.20 14.78
CA ALA A 18 14.60 1.96 15.57
C ALA A 18 13.29 2.31 14.82
N SER A 19 13.32 2.41 13.48
CA SER A 19 12.13 2.71 12.69
C SER A 19 11.27 1.49 12.37
N LEU A 20 11.86 0.28 12.43
CA LEU A 20 11.14 -0.98 12.19
C LEU A 20 10.48 -1.55 13.45
N GLU A 21 11.01 -1.22 14.64
CA GLU A 21 10.47 -1.68 15.92
C GLU A 21 8.99 -1.31 16.10
N ASP A 22 8.59 -0.10 15.68
CA ASP A 22 7.20 0.38 15.75
C ASP A 22 6.21 -0.47 14.92
N PHE A 23 6.73 -1.21 13.93
CA PHE A 23 5.93 -2.08 13.06
C PHE A 23 6.03 -3.56 13.45
N ARG A 24 6.86 -3.91 14.45
CA ARG A 24 7.20 -5.30 14.79
C ARG A 24 6.08 -5.95 15.60
N ILE A 25 5.65 -7.11 15.13
CA ILE A 25 4.74 -8.03 15.82
C ILE A 25 5.53 -9.26 16.22
N SER A 26 5.67 -9.50 17.52
CA SER A 26 6.34 -10.69 18.07
C SER A 26 5.41 -11.60 18.89
N GLN A 27 4.13 -11.22 19.06
CA GLN A 27 3.18 -12.04 19.81
C GLN A 27 2.76 -13.26 18.97
N PRO A 28 3.01 -14.51 19.42
CA PRO A 28 2.78 -15.70 18.60
C PRO A 28 1.32 -15.87 18.13
N LEU A 29 0.35 -15.53 18.98
CA LEU A 29 -1.07 -15.61 18.63
C LEU A 29 -1.44 -14.62 17.53
N GLU A 30 -0.88 -13.40 17.57
CA GLU A 30 -1.12 -12.38 16.55
C GLU A 30 -0.48 -12.78 15.21
N ILE A 31 0.75 -13.29 15.24
CA ILE A 31 1.44 -13.85 14.06
C ILE A 31 0.60 -14.94 13.39
N LEU A 32 0.13 -15.91 14.19
CA LEU A 32 -0.70 -17.01 13.70
C LEU A 32 -2.05 -16.53 13.15
N THR A 33 -2.62 -15.48 13.73
CA THR A 33 -3.87 -14.89 13.25
C THR A 33 -3.66 -14.22 11.89
N LEU A 34 -2.62 -13.41 11.75
CA LEU A 34 -2.30 -12.72 10.50
C LEU A 34 -1.98 -13.71 9.37
N LEU A 35 -1.06 -14.66 9.61
CA LEU A 35 -0.70 -15.66 8.61
C LEU A 35 -1.86 -16.60 8.28
N GLY A 36 -2.72 -16.91 9.27
CA GLY A 36 -3.94 -17.69 9.06
C GLY A 36 -4.90 -17.00 8.09
N ARG A 37 -5.17 -15.70 8.31
CA ARG A 37 -6.02 -14.90 7.41
C ARG A 37 -5.43 -14.78 6.01
N MET A 38 -4.11 -14.60 5.90
CA MET A 38 -3.43 -14.60 4.59
C MET A 38 -3.55 -15.96 3.88
N ALA A 39 -3.51 -17.08 4.62
CA ALA A 39 -3.73 -18.40 4.05
C ALA A 39 -5.18 -18.60 3.58
N GLU A 40 -6.16 -18.20 4.39
CA GLU A 40 -7.59 -18.25 4.06
C GLU A 40 -7.92 -17.46 2.78
N GLN A 41 -7.29 -16.30 2.60
CA GLN A 41 -7.44 -15.45 1.42
C GLN A 41 -6.53 -15.87 0.25
N SER A 42 -5.64 -16.85 0.45
CA SER A 42 -4.63 -17.28 -0.52
C SER A 42 -3.79 -16.09 -1.03
N GLU A 43 -3.37 -15.23 -0.09
CA GLU A 43 -2.65 -14.00 -0.39
C GLU A 43 -1.33 -14.28 -1.12
N ILE A 44 -1.10 -13.50 -2.18
CA ILE A 44 0.13 -13.55 -2.95
C ILE A 44 1.26 -12.93 -2.12
N VAL A 45 2.39 -13.63 -2.07
CA VAL A 45 3.60 -13.17 -1.41
C VAL A 45 4.76 -13.20 -2.39
N ALA A 46 5.59 -12.15 -2.39
CA ALA A 46 6.89 -12.18 -3.02
C ALA A 46 7.91 -12.71 -2.00
N LEU A 47 8.63 -13.75 -2.39
CA LEU A 47 9.84 -14.19 -1.72
C LEU A 47 11.00 -13.46 -2.39
N VAL A 48 11.75 -12.66 -1.62
CA VAL A 48 12.85 -11.84 -2.12
C VAL A 48 14.14 -12.32 -1.50
N ALA A 49 15.10 -12.68 -2.36
CA ALA A 49 16.43 -13.13 -2.00
C ALA A 49 17.34 -11.96 -1.63
N ALA A 50 18.49 -12.26 -1.03
CA ALA A 50 19.46 -11.27 -0.56
C ALA A 50 20.01 -10.34 -1.66
N ASP A 51 20.06 -10.81 -2.91
CA ASP A 51 20.52 -10.07 -4.09
C ASP A 51 19.40 -9.31 -4.81
N GLY A 52 18.17 -9.35 -4.27
CA GLY A 52 17.00 -8.68 -4.82
C GLY A 52 16.20 -9.49 -5.82
N GLU A 53 16.69 -10.68 -6.23
CA GLU A 53 15.89 -11.60 -7.05
C GLU A 53 14.64 -12.02 -6.30
N SER A 54 13.51 -12.12 -7.01
CA SER A 54 12.23 -12.44 -6.39
C SER A 54 11.40 -13.45 -7.16
N CYS A 55 10.68 -14.27 -6.39
CA CYS A 55 9.74 -15.27 -6.89
C CYS A 55 8.38 -15.05 -6.21
N LEU A 56 7.30 -15.12 -6.98
CA LEU A 56 5.94 -15.03 -6.45
C LEU A 56 5.47 -16.41 -5.96
N SER A 57 4.79 -16.41 -4.84
CA SER A 57 4.16 -17.57 -4.21
C SER A 57 2.83 -17.12 -3.60
N ALA A 58 2.12 -18.03 -2.92
CA ALA A 58 0.97 -17.68 -2.09
C ALA A 58 0.97 -18.53 -0.82
N ILE A 59 0.37 -17.99 0.25
CA ILE A 59 0.27 -18.73 1.51
C ILE A 59 -0.78 -19.83 1.38
N ALA A 60 -0.34 -21.08 1.51
CA ALA A 60 -1.17 -22.26 1.32
C ALA A 60 -1.76 -22.79 2.63
N GLY A 61 -1.14 -22.48 3.76
CA GLY A 61 -1.61 -22.96 5.07
C GLY A 61 -0.62 -22.69 6.19
N VAL A 62 -1.14 -22.72 7.42
CA VAL A 62 -0.36 -22.55 8.66
C VAL A 62 -0.53 -23.80 9.51
N ASP A 63 0.58 -24.50 9.78
CA ASP A 63 0.61 -25.64 10.69
C ASP A 63 1.13 -25.18 12.07
N ARG A 64 0.20 -25.00 13.00
CA ARG A 64 0.50 -24.57 14.37
C ARG A 64 1.26 -25.63 15.17
N GLY A 65 0.96 -26.92 14.95
CA GLY A 65 1.55 -28.02 15.70
C GLY A 65 3.01 -28.26 15.32
N ARG A 66 3.30 -28.24 14.02
CA ARG A 66 4.67 -28.42 13.49
C ARG A 66 5.45 -27.11 13.36
N ARG A 67 4.79 -25.97 13.60
CA ARG A 67 5.33 -24.63 13.39
C ARG A 67 5.85 -24.39 11.97
N LEU A 68 5.07 -24.82 10.98
CA LEU A 68 5.40 -24.66 9.57
C LEU A 68 4.43 -23.69 8.88
N LEU A 69 4.97 -22.90 7.96
CA LEU A 69 4.21 -22.14 6.98
C LEU A 69 4.34 -22.85 5.63
N TRP A 70 3.20 -23.17 5.04
CA TRP A 70 3.13 -23.80 3.72
C TRP A 70 2.89 -22.74 2.66
N LEU A 71 3.66 -22.84 1.58
CA LEU A 71 3.66 -21.92 0.45
C LEU A 71 3.48 -22.73 -0.83
N PHE A 72 2.77 -22.17 -1.81
CA PHE A 72 2.71 -22.76 -3.15
C PHE A 72 4.03 -22.54 -3.89
N GLY A 73 4.42 -23.47 -4.74
CA GLY A 73 5.58 -23.30 -5.59
C GLY A 73 5.49 -24.23 -6.80
N THR A 74 6.24 -23.89 -7.84
CA THR A 74 6.30 -24.67 -9.08
C THR A 74 7.70 -25.24 -9.24
N ARG A 75 7.80 -26.55 -9.43
CA ARG A 75 9.09 -27.22 -9.63
C ARG A 75 9.72 -26.79 -10.96
N GLY A 76 11.04 -26.62 -10.99
CA GLY A 76 11.78 -26.26 -12.20
C GLY A 76 11.78 -24.76 -12.52
N ASP A 77 11.25 -23.93 -11.63
CA ASP A 77 11.45 -22.48 -11.70
C ASP A 77 12.88 -22.15 -11.23
N ALA A 78 13.73 -21.69 -12.17
CA ALA A 78 15.11 -21.31 -11.89
C ALA A 78 15.22 -20.21 -10.83
N ARG A 79 14.23 -19.30 -10.74
CA ARG A 79 14.19 -18.27 -9.69
C ARG A 79 13.94 -18.88 -8.33
N LEU A 80 13.10 -19.91 -8.26
CA LEU A 80 12.84 -20.61 -7.01
C LEU A 80 14.07 -21.39 -6.54
N GLU A 81 14.77 -22.07 -7.45
CA GLU A 81 16.03 -22.78 -7.13
C GLU A 81 17.09 -21.82 -6.61
N HIS A 82 17.28 -20.69 -7.29
CA HIS A 82 18.16 -19.62 -6.82
C HIS A 82 17.74 -19.08 -5.45
N LEU A 83 16.44 -18.84 -5.27
CA LEU A 83 15.91 -18.36 -4.01
C LEU A 83 16.20 -19.34 -2.89
N LEU A 84 15.96 -20.64 -3.07
CA LEU A 84 16.26 -21.70 -2.10
C LEU A 84 17.72 -21.66 -1.64
N ALA A 85 18.67 -21.42 -2.55
CA ALA A 85 20.11 -21.30 -2.24
C ALA A 85 20.51 -20.00 -1.53
N SER A 86 19.66 -18.96 -1.54
CA SER A 86 19.98 -17.65 -0.97
C SER A 86 20.22 -17.71 0.55
N PRO A 87 21.23 -16.99 1.11
CA PRO A 87 21.58 -17.05 2.54
C PRO A 87 20.47 -16.52 3.45
N TRP A 88 19.66 -15.59 2.95
CA TRP A 88 18.47 -15.11 3.63
C TRP A 88 17.44 -14.64 2.62
N LYS A 89 16.18 -14.67 3.07
CA LYS A 89 15.02 -14.39 2.25
C LYS A 89 14.02 -13.59 3.07
N VAL A 90 13.28 -12.71 2.42
CA VAL A 90 12.17 -11.97 3.03
C VAL A 90 10.90 -12.25 2.25
N ALA A 91 9.84 -12.60 2.95
CA ALA A 91 8.50 -12.66 2.36
C ALA A 91 7.83 -11.30 2.53
N VAL A 92 7.22 -10.81 1.46
CA VAL A 92 6.44 -9.56 1.44
C VAL A 92 5.08 -9.88 0.82
N GLY A 93 4.02 -9.52 1.53
CA GLY A 93 2.65 -9.66 1.06
C GLY A 93 1.76 -8.56 1.61
N TYR A 94 0.48 -8.64 1.30
CA TYR A 94 -0.52 -7.71 1.81
C TYR A 94 -1.68 -8.49 2.40
N LEU A 95 -2.22 -8.00 3.51
CA LEU A 95 -3.47 -8.46 4.10
C LEU A 95 -4.37 -7.24 4.27
N ASP A 96 -5.53 -7.21 3.62
CA ASP A 96 -6.46 -6.06 3.64
C ASP A 96 -5.76 -4.70 3.35
N HIS A 97 -4.86 -4.66 2.36
CA HIS A 97 -4.02 -3.51 2.00
C HIS A 97 -2.93 -3.11 3.01
N VAL A 98 -2.73 -3.91 4.05
CA VAL A 98 -1.65 -3.73 5.02
C VAL A 98 -0.45 -4.56 4.62
N LYS A 99 0.71 -3.94 4.44
CA LYS A 99 1.93 -4.66 4.09
C LYS A 99 2.39 -5.51 5.26
N ILE A 100 2.57 -6.80 4.99
CA ILE A 100 3.13 -7.77 5.93
C ILE A 100 4.48 -8.22 5.39
N GLN A 101 5.50 -8.20 6.23
CA GLN A 101 6.85 -8.62 5.90
C GLN A 101 7.43 -9.50 7.00
N PHE A 102 8.13 -10.57 6.64
CA PHE A 102 8.85 -11.38 7.61
C PHE A 102 10.05 -12.08 6.99
N ARG A 103 11.04 -12.41 7.83
CA ARG A 103 12.17 -13.24 7.39
C ARG A 103 11.72 -14.67 7.21
N VAL A 104 12.15 -15.28 6.11
CA VAL A 104 11.87 -16.69 5.82
C VAL A 104 13.05 -17.53 6.25
N HIS A 105 12.81 -18.43 7.20
CA HIS A 105 13.83 -19.33 7.73
C HIS A 105 13.58 -20.76 7.28
N ASN A 106 14.66 -21.44 6.86
CA ASN A 106 14.65 -22.85 6.46
C ASN A 106 13.59 -23.16 5.39
N LEU A 107 13.55 -22.37 4.31
CA LEU A 107 12.67 -22.65 3.17
C LEU A 107 13.16 -23.89 2.42
N GLN A 108 12.27 -24.86 2.26
CA GLN A 108 12.56 -26.13 1.60
C GLN A 108 11.46 -26.48 0.61
N TRP A 109 11.84 -27.16 -0.46
CA TRP A 109 10.91 -27.82 -1.37
C TRP A 109 10.56 -29.21 -0.84
N LEU A 110 9.27 -29.48 -0.66
CA LEU A 110 8.74 -30.78 -0.24
C LEU A 110 7.86 -31.36 -1.36
N PRO A 111 8.21 -32.54 -1.92
CA PRO A 111 7.38 -33.20 -2.92
C PRO A 111 6.04 -33.65 -2.31
N GLY A 112 4.98 -33.65 -3.12
CA GLY A 112 3.64 -34.05 -2.71
C GLY A 112 2.76 -34.41 -3.91
N ALA A 113 1.62 -35.05 -3.66
CA ALA A 113 0.72 -35.56 -4.69
C ALA A 113 0.24 -34.47 -5.68
N ASP A 114 0.09 -33.23 -5.20
CA ASP A 114 -0.40 -32.10 -5.99
C ASP A 114 0.71 -31.28 -6.68
N GLY A 115 1.90 -31.85 -6.88
CA GLY A 115 3.01 -31.17 -7.57
C GLY A 115 4.07 -30.53 -6.66
N GLY A 116 4.03 -30.83 -5.34
CA GLY A 116 4.98 -30.33 -4.35
C GLY A 116 4.63 -28.95 -3.78
N ARG A 117 5.19 -28.64 -2.61
CA ARG A 117 4.96 -27.39 -1.88
C ARG A 117 6.26 -26.88 -1.29
N LEU A 118 6.29 -25.59 -1.00
CA LEU A 118 7.33 -24.98 -0.19
C LEU A 118 6.91 -25.01 1.28
N ALA A 119 7.87 -25.26 2.16
CA ALA A 119 7.69 -25.18 3.60
C ALA A 119 8.80 -24.36 4.22
N CYS A 120 8.46 -23.51 5.18
CA CYS A 120 9.43 -22.80 6.02
C CYS A 120 8.96 -22.81 7.48
N LEU A 121 9.87 -22.46 8.38
CA LEU A 121 9.50 -22.28 9.80
C LEU A 121 8.56 -21.07 9.94
N LEU A 122 7.60 -21.17 10.86
CA LEU A 122 6.81 -20.00 11.24
C LEU A 122 7.73 -18.90 11.77
N PRO A 123 7.55 -17.65 11.31
CA PRO A 123 8.38 -16.54 11.77
C PRO A 123 8.15 -16.29 13.27
N LEU A 124 9.22 -15.94 13.98
CA LEU A 124 9.15 -15.49 15.37
C LEU A 124 8.68 -14.05 15.49
N GLU A 125 8.85 -13.28 14.43
CA GLU A 125 8.42 -11.90 14.29
C GLU A 125 8.03 -11.61 12.85
N LEU A 126 7.06 -10.72 12.68
CA LEU A 126 6.73 -10.12 11.40
C LEU A 126 6.58 -8.61 11.57
N TYR A 127 6.59 -7.89 10.47
CA TYR A 127 6.45 -6.45 10.42
C TYR A 127 5.14 -6.12 9.70
N ARG A 128 4.29 -5.35 10.37
CA ARG A 128 3.00 -4.88 9.84
C ARG A 128 3.09 -3.39 9.59
N PHE A 129 3.28 -3.00 8.33
CA PHE A 129 3.39 -1.58 7.95
C PHE A 129 2.01 -0.98 7.67
N GLN A 130 1.28 -0.67 8.74
CA GLN A 130 0.07 0.14 8.65
C GLN A 130 0.42 1.61 8.42
N ARG A 131 0.75 1.99 7.17
CA ARG A 131 1.18 3.36 6.84
C ARG A 131 0.05 4.40 6.79
N ARG A 132 -1.21 3.98 6.91
CA ARG A 132 -2.37 4.87 6.80
C ARG A 132 -3.23 4.79 8.05
N SER A 133 -3.24 5.88 8.82
CA SER A 133 -4.10 6.07 9.99
C SER A 133 -5.54 6.43 9.61
N TYR A 134 -5.78 6.82 8.35
CA TYR A 134 -7.09 7.22 7.84
C TYR A 134 -7.41 6.53 6.53
N PHE A 135 -8.67 6.10 6.42
CA PHE A 135 -9.21 5.51 5.19
C PHE A 135 -9.25 6.54 4.06
N ARG A 136 -9.01 6.09 2.82
CA ARG A 136 -9.09 6.92 1.61
C ARG A 136 -10.26 6.50 0.74
N VAL A 137 -11.06 7.47 0.31
CA VAL A 137 -12.15 7.28 -0.67
C VAL A 137 -11.73 7.81 -2.02
N ARG A 138 -12.15 7.14 -3.09
CA ARG A 138 -12.20 7.72 -4.44
C ARG A 138 -13.51 8.47 -4.63
N PRO A 139 -13.49 9.79 -4.86
CA PRO A 139 -14.72 10.54 -5.08
C PRO A 139 -15.43 10.09 -6.36
N ALA A 140 -16.54 9.37 -6.22
CA ALA A 140 -17.42 9.01 -7.35
C ALA A 140 -18.58 10.02 -7.42
N VAL A 141 -18.27 11.30 -7.56
CA VAL A 141 -19.25 12.40 -7.62
C VAL A 141 -18.98 13.30 -8.82
N HIS A 142 -20.05 13.88 -9.39
CA HIS A 142 -19.97 14.85 -10.48
C HIS A 142 -20.55 16.20 -10.02
N PRO A 143 -19.86 17.34 -10.27
CA PRO A 143 -18.51 17.43 -10.85
C PRO A 143 -17.44 16.77 -9.96
N ALA A 144 -16.36 16.28 -10.57
CA ALA A 144 -15.26 15.66 -9.84
C ALA A 144 -14.62 16.69 -8.89
N PRO A 145 -14.23 16.31 -7.67
CA PRO A 145 -13.53 17.21 -6.78
C PRO A 145 -12.19 17.63 -7.36
N VAL A 146 -11.79 18.87 -7.10
CA VAL A 146 -10.54 19.44 -7.60
C VAL A 146 -9.81 20.17 -6.49
N VAL A 147 -8.49 20.25 -6.60
CA VAL A 147 -7.64 21.15 -5.84
C VAL A 147 -7.19 22.28 -6.75
N ARG A 148 -7.39 23.51 -6.29
CA ARG A 148 -6.82 24.72 -6.88
C ARG A 148 -5.64 25.17 -6.03
N ALA A 149 -4.45 25.17 -6.61
CA ALA A 149 -3.21 25.48 -5.89
C ALA A 149 -2.28 26.38 -6.71
N ARG A 150 -1.28 26.94 -6.05
CA ARG A 150 -0.14 27.62 -6.69
C ARG A 150 1.14 27.03 -6.15
N ARG A 151 2.12 26.78 -7.03
CA ARG A 151 3.44 26.28 -6.64
C ARG A 151 4.31 27.37 -6.03
N GLY A 152 4.16 28.60 -6.51
CA GLY A 152 4.82 29.79 -6.00
C GLY A 152 3.97 31.04 -6.28
N GLN A 153 4.34 32.16 -5.69
CA GLN A 153 3.57 33.41 -5.81
C GLN A 153 3.51 33.94 -7.26
N ALA A 154 4.59 33.70 -8.02
CA ALA A 154 4.70 34.08 -9.44
C ALA A 154 4.15 33.01 -10.40
N ASP A 155 3.85 31.80 -9.94
CA ASP A 155 3.33 30.73 -10.79
C ASP A 155 1.81 30.93 -11.03
N PRO A 156 1.31 30.57 -12.22
CA PRO A 156 -0.13 30.53 -12.47
C PRO A 156 -0.80 29.49 -11.56
N PRO A 157 -2.07 29.71 -11.18
CA PRO A 157 -2.83 28.71 -10.46
C PRO A 157 -3.01 27.45 -11.32
N VAL A 158 -2.90 26.29 -10.69
CA VAL A 158 -3.20 24.99 -11.27
C VAL A 158 -4.49 24.45 -10.67
N GLU A 159 -5.27 23.74 -11.48
CA GLU A 159 -6.41 22.96 -11.04
C GLU A 159 -6.09 21.48 -11.31
N LEU A 160 -6.15 20.66 -10.26
CA LEU A 160 -5.79 19.25 -10.29
C LEU A 160 -6.99 18.43 -9.80
N GLU A 161 -7.38 17.41 -10.55
CA GLU A 161 -8.47 16.52 -10.17
C GLU A 161 -8.07 15.64 -8.98
N VAL A 162 -9.00 15.40 -8.06
CA VAL A 162 -8.79 14.53 -6.90
C VAL A 162 -9.07 13.08 -7.28
N ILE A 163 -8.04 12.24 -7.21
CA ILE A 163 -8.12 10.79 -7.42
C ILE A 163 -8.66 10.09 -6.16
N ASP A 164 -8.11 10.45 -5.00
CA ASP A 164 -8.50 9.91 -3.71
C ASP A 164 -8.33 10.93 -2.59
N ILE A 165 -9.07 10.78 -1.49
CA ILE A 165 -9.04 11.70 -0.35
C ILE A 165 -9.23 10.97 0.98
N SER A 166 -8.53 11.45 2.01
CA SER A 166 -8.63 11.05 3.42
C SER A 166 -8.63 12.28 4.32
N MET A 167 -8.80 12.09 5.63
CA MET A 167 -8.74 13.18 6.61
C MET A 167 -7.43 13.96 6.62
N THR A 168 -6.30 13.32 6.26
CA THR A 168 -4.95 13.91 6.37
C THR A 168 -4.20 14.00 5.04
N GLY A 169 -4.88 13.73 3.93
CA GLY A 169 -4.20 13.74 2.63
C GLY A 169 -5.11 13.56 1.45
N VAL A 170 -4.61 13.98 0.29
CA VAL A 170 -5.29 13.97 -0.99
C VAL A 170 -4.35 13.44 -2.08
N GLY A 171 -4.85 12.57 -2.95
CA GLY A 171 -4.19 12.13 -4.18
C GLY A 171 -4.71 12.94 -5.35
N LEU A 172 -3.81 13.55 -6.12
CA LEU A 172 -4.12 14.45 -7.23
C LEU A 172 -3.65 13.86 -8.56
N LEU A 173 -4.45 14.07 -9.60
CA LEU A 173 -4.06 13.76 -10.97
C LEU A 173 -3.16 14.88 -11.50
N LEU A 174 -1.92 14.53 -11.81
CA LEU A 174 -0.99 15.38 -12.54
C LEU A 174 -0.92 14.92 -14.01
N PRO A 175 -1.52 15.67 -14.96
CA PRO A 175 -1.51 15.29 -16.38
C PRO A 175 -0.09 15.12 -16.94
N SER A 176 0.07 14.22 -17.91
CA SER A 176 1.33 14.08 -18.65
C SER A 176 1.74 15.41 -19.29
N GLY A 177 3.03 15.78 -19.16
CA GLY A 177 3.54 17.06 -19.67
C GLY A 177 3.33 18.26 -18.74
N SER A 178 2.69 18.08 -17.57
CA SER A 178 2.65 19.12 -16.54
C SER A 178 4.05 19.44 -16.02
N LEU A 179 4.26 20.67 -15.55
CA LEU A 179 5.48 21.05 -14.86
C LEU A 179 5.70 20.13 -13.63
N PRO A 180 6.96 19.74 -13.35
CA PRO A 180 7.25 18.85 -12.24
C PRO A 180 6.95 19.53 -10.90
N PHE A 181 6.43 18.72 -9.97
CA PHE A 181 6.24 19.07 -8.57
C PHE A 181 7.21 18.23 -7.74
N PRO A 182 8.35 18.80 -7.32
CA PRO A 182 9.31 18.08 -6.49
C PRO A 182 8.67 17.60 -5.18
N VAL A 183 9.07 16.43 -4.70
CA VAL A 183 8.71 15.95 -3.35
C VAL A 183 9.16 16.98 -2.31
N GLY A 184 8.31 17.23 -1.31
CA GLY A 184 8.51 18.24 -0.28
C GLY A 184 7.99 19.63 -0.64
N THR A 185 7.55 19.86 -1.90
CA THR A 185 7.02 21.17 -2.33
C THR A 185 5.77 21.54 -1.54
N PRO A 186 5.73 22.68 -0.84
CA PRO A 186 4.52 23.18 -0.20
C PRO A 186 3.62 23.85 -1.23
N LEU A 187 2.31 23.64 -1.09
CA LEU A 187 1.24 24.30 -1.82
C LEU A 187 0.32 24.98 -0.81
N PRO A 188 0.74 26.13 -0.27
CA PRO A 188 0.01 26.80 0.80
C PRO A 188 -1.27 27.44 0.27
N ARG A 189 -2.28 27.54 1.12
CA ARG A 189 -3.56 28.21 0.83
C ARG A 189 -4.23 27.64 -0.43
N ALA A 190 -4.07 26.35 -0.67
CA ALA A 190 -4.81 25.65 -1.71
C ALA A 190 -6.31 25.62 -1.35
N THR A 191 -7.15 25.52 -2.37
CA THR A 191 -8.60 25.38 -2.21
C THR A 191 -9.01 24.00 -2.70
N LEU A 192 -9.45 23.15 -1.78
CA LEU A 192 -10.06 21.87 -2.07
C LEU A 192 -11.56 22.09 -2.31
N VAL A 193 -12.02 21.82 -3.53
CA VAL A 193 -13.40 21.95 -3.95
C VAL A 193 -14.02 20.55 -4.01
N LEU A 194 -14.88 20.22 -3.04
CA LEU A 194 -15.50 18.89 -2.92
C LEU A 194 -16.86 18.79 -3.62
N GLY A 195 -17.39 19.92 -4.08
CA GLY A 195 -18.66 20.03 -4.78
C GLY A 195 -19.04 21.51 -4.96
N PRO A 196 -20.27 21.79 -5.43
CA PRO A 196 -20.71 23.15 -5.74
C PRO A 196 -20.63 24.12 -4.54
N ALA A 197 -20.96 23.64 -3.34
CA ALA A 197 -21.05 24.44 -2.13
C ALA A 197 -19.87 24.26 -1.16
N ILE A 198 -19.04 23.22 -1.32
CA ILE A 198 -18.01 22.86 -0.35
C ILE A 198 -16.64 23.25 -0.89
N ARG A 199 -16.05 24.29 -0.29
CA ARG A 199 -14.72 24.79 -0.59
C ARG A 199 -13.93 24.89 0.71
N LEU A 200 -12.87 24.13 0.82
CA LEU A 200 -12.03 24.07 2.01
C LEU A 200 -10.67 24.69 1.71
N ARG A 201 -10.23 25.60 2.59
CA ARG A 201 -8.87 26.12 2.51
C ARG A 201 -7.95 25.17 3.24
N VAL A 202 -6.89 24.75 2.56
CA VAL A 202 -5.95 23.73 3.05
C VAL A 202 -4.52 24.12 2.69
N ASP A 203 -3.59 23.65 3.49
CA ASP A 203 -2.18 23.65 3.14
C ASP A 203 -1.79 22.22 2.73
N LEU A 204 -1.18 22.09 1.56
CA LEU A 204 -0.74 20.78 1.06
C LEU A 204 0.79 20.75 0.98
N LYS A 205 1.37 19.55 1.13
CA LYS A 205 2.78 19.32 0.81
C LYS A 205 2.90 18.03 0.01
N VAL A 206 3.61 18.11 -1.11
CA VAL A 206 3.84 16.98 -2.02
C VAL A 206 4.68 15.93 -1.31
N MET A 207 4.19 14.69 -1.25
CA MET A 207 4.86 13.57 -0.58
C MET A 207 5.45 12.56 -1.56
N HIS A 208 4.79 12.35 -2.71
CA HIS A 208 5.30 11.50 -3.79
C HIS A 208 4.62 11.87 -5.11
N VAL A 209 5.29 11.56 -6.22
CA VAL A 209 4.74 11.61 -7.58
C VAL A 209 5.08 10.29 -8.24
N THR A 210 4.06 9.49 -8.56
CA THR A 210 4.23 8.15 -9.15
C THR A 210 3.49 8.05 -10.48
N PRO A 211 4.03 7.37 -11.50
CA PRO A 211 3.33 7.19 -12.76
C PRO A 211 2.06 6.35 -12.56
N ARG A 212 0.97 6.73 -13.23
CA ARG A 212 -0.26 5.91 -13.28
C ARG A 212 -0.09 4.82 -14.34
N ARG A 213 -0.68 3.65 -14.08
CA ARG A 213 -0.64 2.51 -15.02
C ARG A 213 -1.70 2.67 -16.10
N ALA A 214 -1.37 2.22 -17.31
CA ALA A 214 -2.29 2.21 -18.45
C ALA A 214 -3.62 1.49 -18.10
N PRO A 215 -4.78 1.92 -18.66
CA PRO A 215 -4.94 2.95 -19.71
C PRO A 215 -4.88 4.40 -19.18
N GLU A 216 -4.77 4.58 -17.87
CA GLU A 216 -4.77 5.90 -17.24
C GLU A 216 -3.45 6.64 -17.51
N GLN A 217 -3.54 7.88 -18.02
CA GLN A 217 -2.36 8.72 -18.29
C GLN A 217 -2.06 9.65 -17.11
N GLY A 218 -0.82 10.17 -17.07
CA GLY A 218 -0.34 11.10 -16.06
C GLY A 218 0.26 10.43 -14.82
N HIS A 219 0.37 11.20 -13.75
CA HIS A 219 0.97 10.80 -12.49
C HIS A 219 -0.03 10.97 -11.35
N HIS A 220 0.08 10.10 -10.35
CA HIS A 220 -0.55 10.26 -9.04
C HIS A 220 0.39 11.08 -8.17
N MET A 221 -0.04 12.27 -7.80
CA MET A 221 0.65 13.14 -6.86
C MET A 221 -0.03 13.02 -5.49
N GLY A 222 0.63 12.36 -4.54
CA GLY A 222 0.16 12.26 -3.18
C GLY A 222 0.58 13.47 -2.35
N CYS A 223 -0.38 14.16 -1.74
CA CYS A 223 -0.14 15.29 -0.85
C CYS A 223 -0.66 15.02 0.57
N THR A 224 0.04 15.59 1.56
CA THR A 224 -0.55 15.82 2.90
C THR A 224 -1.60 16.92 2.82
N LEU A 225 -2.55 16.90 3.75
CA LEU A 225 -3.61 17.89 3.87
C LEU A 225 -3.67 18.34 5.32
N ASP A 226 -3.33 19.60 5.54
CA ASP A 226 -3.33 20.26 6.84
C ASP A 226 -4.05 21.62 6.75
N GLY A 227 -4.16 22.34 7.87
CA GLY A 227 -4.66 23.71 7.90
C GLY A 227 -6.18 23.87 7.80
N LEU A 228 -6.94 22.79 7.97
CA LEU A 228 -8.40 22.86 8.12
C LEU A 228 -8.78 23.41 9.49
N ASP A 229 -9.81 24.26 9.51
CA ASP A 229 -10.53 24.62 10.73
C ASP A 229 -11.52 23.51 11.13
N GLU A 230 -12.18 23.67 12.28
CA GLU A 230 -13.10 22.64 12.79
C GLU A 230 -14.28 22.38 11.84
N ASP A 231 -14.84 23.43 11.22
CA ASP A 231 -15.93 23.30 10.26
C ASP A 231 -15.47 22.58 8.99
N GLY A 232 -14.27 22.89 8.50
CA GLY A 232 -13.66 22.22 7.38
C GLY A 232 -13.36 20.74 7.66
N LEU A 233 -12.90 20.40 8.86
CA LEU A 233 -12.71 19.01 9.30
C LEU A 233 -14.04 18.25 9.31
N ARG A 234 -15.11 18.84 9.88
CA ARG A 234 -16.45 18.24 9.90
C ARG A 234 -16.99 18.04 8.48
N ALA A 235 -16.85 19.04 7.62
CA ALA A 235 -17.29 18.97 6.23
C ALA A 235 -16.53 17.87 5.44
N LEU A 236 -15.21 17.77 5.63
CA LEU A 236 -14.40 16.73 5.01
C LEU A 236 -14.78 15.33 5.50
N GLN A 237 -14.96 15.16 6.82
CA GLN A 237 -15.37 13.88 7.40
C GLN A 237 -16.73 13.43 6.85
N HIS A 238 -17.69 14.36 6.78
CA HIS A 238 -19.02 14.09 6.22
C HIS A 238 -18.93 13.68 4.74
N PHE A 239 -18.13 14.40 3.96
CA PHE A 239 -17.89 14.07 2.55
C PHE A 239 -17.30 12.67 2.37
N ILE A 240 -16.26 12.33 3.16
CA ILE A 240 -15.62 11.00 3.11
C ILE A 240 -16.64 9.91 3.46
N SER A 241 -17.43 10.10 4.51
CA SER A 241 -18.44 9.13 4.94
C SER A 241 -19.48 8.88 3.84
N GLN A 242 -19.96 9.95 3.18
CA GLN A 242 -20.89 9.79 2.05
C GLN A 242 -20.25 9.07 0.85
N ALA A 243 -18.98 9.37 0.55
CA ALA A 243 -18.28 8.70 -0.55
C ALA A 243 -18.04 7.21 -0.27
N GLN A 244 -17.78 6.83 1.00
CA GLN A 244 -17.69 5.42 1.42
C GLN A 244 -19.00 4.67 1.15
N LEU A 245 -20.14 5.23 1.59
CA LEU A 245 -21.44 4.59 1.40
C LEU A 245 -21.76 4.32 -0.08
N ARG A 246 -21.39 5.25 -0.97
CA ARG A 246 -21.57 5.07 -2.42
C ARG A 246 -20.71 3.95 -2.99
N GLN A 247 -19.48 3.78 -2.49
CA GLN A 247 -18.59 2.69 -2.94
C GLN A 247 -19.08 1.32 -2.47
N SER A 248 -19.59 1.22 -1.23
CA SER A 248 -20.13 -0.03 -0.70
C SER A 248 -21.44 -0.47 -1.36
N GLY A 249 -22.24 0.47 -1.89
CA GLY A 249 -23.48 0.17 -2.59
C GLY A 249 -23.33 -0.15 -4.09
N SER A 250 -22.11 -0.06 -4.63
CA SER A 250 -21.80 -0.29 -6.05
C SER A 250 -20.97 -1.57 -6.27
N SER A 251 -20.76 -2.39 -5.23
CA SER A 251 -20.14 -3.72 -5.29
C SER A 251 -21.20 -4.80 -5.17
#